data_AF-A0A7S0CBR4-F1
#
_entry.id   AF-A0A7S0CBR4-F1
#
_cell.length_a   1.000
_cell.length_b   1.000
_cell.length_c   1.000
_cell.angle_alpha   90.00
_cell.angle_beta   90.00
_cell.angle_gamma   90.00
#
_symmetry.space_group_name_H-M   'P 1'
#
loop_
_entity.id
_entity.type
_entity.pdbx_description
1 polymer ?
#
loop_
_entity_poly.entity_id
_entity_poly.type
_entity_poly.pdbx_seq_one_letter_code
_entity_poly.pdbx_strand_id
1 'polypeptide(L)'
;KRDTRLQVPMAIADGQGGHDQDEAMAAADKMLEERANRAKELLSKKHRGLRKDQVEKKARKLQLERSMVGLSETKKHTLRSQLEIEENLVKKESRKKIAPGDFESLAIVGRGAFGEVRLVRRRPGDDADDG
;
A
#
# COMPACT_ATOMS: atom_id res chain seq x y z
N LYS A 1 68.04 19.46 22.45
CA LYS A 1 66.71 20.13 22.30
C LYS A 1 65.96 19.38 21.20
N ARG A 2 64.83 18.70 21.37
CA ARG A 2 64.02 18.28 22.52
C ARG A 2 63.53 16.88 22.14
N ASP A 3 63.75 15.90 23.00
CA ASP A 3 63.16 14.57 22.91
C ASP A 3 61.74 14.67 23.45
N THR A 4 60.74 14.55 22.58
CA THR A 4 59.33 14.52 22.97
C THR A 4 58.82 13.10 22.80
N ARG A 5 59.15 12.27 23.78
CA ARG A 5 58.46 11.04 24.13
C ARG A 5 56.95 11.30 24.13
N LEU A 6 56.22 10.77 23.15
CA LEU A 6 54.76 10.79 23.14
C LEU A 6 54.27 10.07 24.39
N GLN A 7 53.82 10.84 25.37
CA GLN A 7 53.15 10.34 26.55
C GLN A 7 51.68 10.16 26.16
N VAL A 8 51.28 8.90 25.96
CA VAL A 8 49.88 8.54 25.76
C VAL A 8 49.20 8.59 27.13
N PRO A 9 48.21 9.48 27.38
CA PRO A 9 47.44 9.39 28.61
C PRO A 9 46.51 8.19 28.51
N MET A 10 46.80 7.18 29.31
CA MET A 10 45.92 6.04 29.56
C MET A 10 44.76 6.54 30.43
N ALA A 11 43.70 7.04 29.78
CA ALA A 11 42.45 7.35 30.46
C ALA A 11 41.77 6.02 30.81
N ILE A 12 41.60 5.80 32.11
CA ILE A 12 40.84 4.69 32.68
C ILE A 12 39.41 4.85 32.16
N ALA A 13 38.95 3.88 31.37
CA ALA A 13 37.60 3.86 30.82
C ALA A 13 36.61 3.54 31.94
N ASP A 14 35.83 4.55 32.35
CA ASP A 14 34.65 4.35 33.19
C ASP A 14 33.65 3.44 32.45
N GLY A 15 33.35 2.30 33.07
CA GLY A 15 32.47 1.25 32.55
C GLY A 15 31.00 1.61 32.66
N GLN A 16 30.52 2.52 31.81
CA GLN A 16 29.08 2.80 31.63
C GLN A 16 28.59 2.63 30.19
N GLY A 17 29.45 2.34 29.22
CA GLY A 17 29.08 2.23 27.79
C GLY A 17 28.53 0.88 27.32
N GLY A 18 28.42 -0.14 28.18
CA GLY A 18 28.01 -1.49 27.78
C GLY A 18 26.49 -1.70 27.73
N HIS A 19 25.75 -1.15 28.71
CA HIS A 19 24.31 -1.40 28.84
C HIS A 19 23.48 -0.71 27.74
N ASP A 20 23.86 0.52 27.39
CA ASP A 20 23.18 1.30 26.34
C ASP A 20 23.40 0.70 24.93
N GLN A 21 24.53 0.02 24.71
CA GLN A 21 24.83 -0.65 23.44
C GLN A 21 24.05 -1.96 23.29
N ASP A 22 23.92 -2.73 24.37
CA ASP A 22 23.13 -3.96 24.40
C ASP A 22 21.63 -3.67 24.21
N GLU A 23 21.11 -2.60 24.82
CA GLU A 23 19.70 -2.20 24.66
C GLU A 23 19.41 -1.68 23.25
N ALA A 24 20.32 -0.89 22.68
CA ALA A 24 20.21 -0.43 21.29
C ALA A 24 20.26 -1.59 20.28
N MET A 25 21.11 -2.59 20.53
CA MET A 25 21.21 -3.80 19.70
C MET A 25 19.92 -4.63 19.79
N ALA A 26 19.39 -4.85 20.99
CA ALA A 26 18.12 -5.55 21.19
C ALA A 26 16.92 -4.82 20.54
N ALA A 27 16.89 -3.49 20.61
CA ALA A 27 15.88 -2.68 19.93
C ALA A 27 15.99 -2.80 18.40
N ALA A 28 17.20 -2.80 17.84
CA ALA A 28 17.43 -2.98 16.41
C ALA A 28 16.97 -4.37 15.92
N ASP A 29 17.27 -5.43 16.68
CA ASP A 29 16.83 -6.79 16.37
C ASP A 29 15.30 -6.92 16.42
N LYS A 30 14.65 -6.31 17.42
CA LYS A 30 13.19 -6.25 17.49
C LYS A 30 12.58 -5.52 16.29
N MET A 31 13.15 -4.39 15.87
CA MET A 31 12.70 -3.67 14.67
C MET A 31 12.89 -4.51 13.39
N LEU A 32 13.98 -5.27 13.30
CA LEU A 32 14.23 -6.17 12.18
C LEU A 32 13.22 -7.31 12.14
N GLU A 33 12.92 -7.91 13.29
CA GLU A 33 11.91 -8.96 13.42
C GLU A 33 10.51 -8.45 13.05
N GLU A 34 10.12 -7.27 13.56
CA GLU A 34 8.85 -6.64 13.19
C GLU A 34 8.75 -6.37 11.68
N ARG A 35 9.82 -5.88 11.05
CA ARG A 35 9.86 -5.67 9.59
C ARG A 35 9.75 -6.99 8.84
N ALA A 36 10.44 -8.04 9.30
CA ALA A 36 10.36 -9.36 8.70
C ALA A 36 8.94 -9.95 8.80
N ASN A 37 8.31 -9.81 9.96
CA ASN A 37 6.95 -10.29 10.20
C ASN A 37 5.92 -9.51 9.36
N ARG A 38 6.04 -8.18 9.28
CA ARG A 38 5.22 -7.35 8.37
C ARG A 38 5.41 -7.75 6.91
N ALA A 39 6.65 -7.98 6.47
CA ALA A 39 6.92 -8.41 5.10
C ALA A 39 6.29 -9.77 4.78
N LYS A 40 6.40 -10.75 5.69
CA LYS A 40 5.75 -12.06 5.56
C LYS A 40 4.23 -11.93 5.44
N GLU A 41 3.61 -11.12 6.30
CA GLU A 41 2.17 -10.90 6.28
C GLU A 41 1.72 -10.24 4.98
N LEU A 42 2.40 -9.17 4.56
CA LEU A 42 2.13 -8.48 3.30
C LEU A 42 2.22 -9.44 2.11
N LEU A 43 3.24 -10.30 2.07
CA LEU A 43 3.43 -11.27 1.00
C LEU A 43 2.31 -12.32 0.98
N SER A 44 1.94 -12.85 2.15
CA SER A 44 0.84 -13.80 2.31
C SER A 44 -0.50 -13.20 1.86
N LYS A 45 -0.79 -11.97 2.31
CA LYS A 45 -2.00 -11.23 1.95
C LYS A 45 -2.06 -10.95 0.45
N LYS A 46 -0.96 -10.51 -0.16
CA LYS A 46 -0.85 -10.25 -1.60
C LYS A 46 -1.16 -11.49 -2.43
N HIS A 47 -0.52 -12.62 -2.12
CA HIS A 47 -0.75 -13.86 -2.87
C HIS A 47 -2.17 -14.40 -2.71
N ARG A 48 -2.75 -14.25 -1.51
CA ARG A 48 -4.15 -14.61 -1.27
C ARG A 48 -5.10 -13.78 -2.12
N GLY A 49 -4.87 -12.47 -2.22
CA GLY A 49 -5.61 -11.58 -3.11
C GLY A 49 -5.46 -12.00 -4.57
N LEU A 50 -4.24 -12.16 -5.07
CA LEU A 50 -3.97 -12.56 -6.45
C LEU A 50 -4.66 -13.87 -6.84
N ARG A 51 -4.69 -14.87 -5.95
CA ARG A 51 -5.41 -16.13 -6.21
C ARG A 51 -6.92 -15.92 -6.31
N LYS A 52 -7.50 -15.12 -5.41
CA LYS A 52 -8.93 -14.79 -5.46
C LYS A 52 -9.28 -14.08 -6.76
N ASP A 53 -8.52 -13.05 -7.12
CA ASP A 53 -8.74 -12.28 -8.36
C ASP A 53 -8.69 -13.17 -9.60
N GLN A 54 -7.76 -14.14 -9.65
CA GLN A 54 -7.68 -15.10 -10.75
C GLN A 54 -8.88 -16.03 -10.82
N VAL A 55 -9.33 -16.56 -9.68
CA VAL A 55 -10.50 -17.44 -9.61
C VAL A 55 -11.76 -16.68 -10.05
N GLU A 56 -11.95 -15.47 -9.55
CA GLU A 56 -13.08 -14.62 -9.91
C GLU A 56 -13.07 -14.23 -11.39
N LYS A 57 -11.91 -13.83 -11.93
CA LYS A 57 -11.78 -13.52 -13.37
C LYS A 57 -12.13 -14.73 -14.25
N LYS A 58 -11.70 -15.94 -13.86
CA LYS A 58 -12.08 -17.17 -14.55
C LYS A 58 -13.58 -17.46 -14.45
N ALA A 59 -14.17 -17.24 -13.27
CA ALA A 59 -15.60 -17.43 -13.05
C ALA A 59 -16.44 -16.47 -13.90
N ARG A 60 -16.09 -15.17 -13.93
CA ARG A 60 -16.76 -14.16 -14.78
C ARG A 60 -16.66 -14.50 -16.27
N LYS A 61 -15.46 -14.92 -16.74
CA LYS A 61 -15.29 -15.39 -18.12
C LYS A 61 -16.17 -16.61 -18.42
N LEU A 62 -16.21 -17.59 -17.52
CA LEU A 62 -17.05 -18.79 -17.71
C LEU A 62 -18.54 -18.44 -17.74
N GLN A 63 -18.99 -17.52 -16.88
CA GLN A 63 -20.37 -17.03 -16.90
C GLN A 63 -20.70 -16.37 -18.23
N LEU A 64 -19.81 -15.51 -18.75
CA LEU A 64 -20.00 -14.90 -20.07
C LEU A 64 -20.07 -15.94 -21.20
N GLU A 65 -19.16 -16.91 -21.22
CA GLU A 65 -19.15 -17.96 -22.26
C GLU A 65 -20.43 -18.80 -22.20
N ARG A 66 -20.98 -19.06 -21.00
CA ARG A 66 -22.28 -19.74 -20.86
C ARG A 66 -23.45 -18.90 -21.38
N SER A 67 -23.45 -17.58 -21.16
CA SER A 67 -24.47 -16.69 -21.72
C SER A 67 -24.32 -16.44 -23.22
N MET A 68 -23.15 -16.76 -23.79
CA MET A 68 -22.84 -16.57 -25.21
C MET A 68 -23.27 -17.74 -26.13
N VAL A 69 -23.79 -18.84 -25.56
CA VAL A 69 -24.25 -20.00 -26.34
C VAL A 69 -25.44 -19.60 -27.22
N GLY A 70 -25.33 -19.83 -28.53
CA GLY A 70 -26.39 -19.51 -29.52
C GLY A 70 -26.32 -18.10 -30.13
N LEU A 71 -25.33 -17.28 -29.76
CA LEU A 71 -25.09 -15.97 -30.38
C LEU A 71 -24.24 -16.05 -31.65
N SER A 72 -24.33 -15.03 -32.51
CA SER A 72 -23.45 -14.90 -33.68
C SER A 72 -22.02 -14.58 -33.26
N GLU A 73 -21.03 -15.01 -34.06
CA GLU A 73 -19.61 -14.79 -33.75
C GLU A 73 -19.26 -13.30 -33.58
N THR A 74 -19.89 -12.43 -34.35
CA THR A 74 -19.75 -10.97 -34.22
C THR A 74 -20.18 -10.46 -32.84
N LYS A 75 -21.34 -10.90 -32.36
CA LYS A 75 -21.86 -10.50 -31.03
C LYS A 75 -21.01 -11.08 -29.90
N LYS A 76 -20.53 -12.32 -30.05
CA LYS A 76 -19.60 -12.93 -29.09
C LYS A 76 -18.31 -12.12 -28.96
N HIS A 77 -17.74 -11.69 -30.09
CA HIS A 77 -16.53 -10.86 -30.10
C HIS A 77 -16.75 -9.53 -29.36
N THR A 78 -17.86 -8.84 -29.64
CA THR A 78 -18.20 -7.58 -28.96
C THR A 78 -18.35 -7.77 -27.44
N LEU A 79 -19.05 -8.82 -27.01
CA LEU A 79 -19.25 -9.14 -25.58
C LEU A 79 -17.92 -9.43 -24.86
N ARG A 80 -17.02 -10.19 -25.49
CA ARG A 80 -15.68 -10.44 -24.92
C ARG A 80 -14.87 -9.15 -24.78
N SER A 81 -14.90 -8.28 -25.79
CA SER A 81 -14.21 -7.00 -25.76
C SER A 81 -14.77 -6.06 -24.67
N GLN A 82 -16.10 -6.02 -24.51
CA GLN A 82 -16.74 -5.26 -23.43
C GLN A 82 -16.31 -5.76 -22.04
N LEU A 83 -16.26 -7.07 -21.83
CA LEU A 83 -15.79 -7.65 -20.58
C LEU A 83 -14.33 -7.26 -20.30
N GLU A 84 -13.45 -7.26 -21.30
CA GLU A 84 -12.06 -6.84 -21.14
C GLU A 84 -11.93 -5.37 -20.73
N ILE A 85 -12.73 -4.49 -21.33
CA ILE A 85 -12.78 -3.07 -20.97
C ILE A 85 -13.27 -2.91 -19.52
N GLU A 86 -14.36 -3.57 -19.16
CA GLU A 86 -14.93 -3.50 -17.81
C GLU A 86 -13.95 -4.00 -16.74
N GLU A 87 -13.28 -5.13 -16.98
CA GLU A 87 -12.24 -5.67 -16.10
C GLU A 87 -11.07 -4.70 -15.90
N ASN A 88 -10.68 -3.99 -16.97
CA ASN A 88 -9.63 -2.98 -16.89
C ASN A 88 -10.09 -1.75 -16.10
N LEU A 89 -11.34 -1.32 -16.26
CA LEU A 89 -11.92 -0.22 -15.49
C LEU A 89 -11.98 -0.55 -14.00
N VAL A 90 -12.45 -1.74 -13.62
CA VAL A 90 -12.49 -2.19 -12.23
C VAL A 90 -11.08 -2.18 -11.61
N LYS A 91 -10.07 -2.62 -12.36
CA LYS A 91 -8.66 -2.57 -11.91
C LYS A 91 -8.08 -1.18 -11.87
N LYS A 92 -8.53 -0.27 -12.75
CA LYS A 92 -8.13 1.14 -12.72
C LYS A 92 -8.71 1.75 -11.44
N GLU A 93 -10.00 1.57 -11.20
CA GLU A 93 -10.72 2.04 -10.02
C GLU A 93 -10.08 1.54 -8.72
N SER A 94 -9.77 0.25 -8.61
CA SER A 94 -9.16 -0.31 -7.39
C SER A 94 -7.74 0.21 -7.09
N ARG A 95 -7.06 0.77 -8.09
CA ARG A 95 -5.75 1.42 -7.93
C ARG A 95 -5.84 2.91 -7.61
N LYS A 96 -7.02 3.54 -7.79
CA LYS A 96 -7.21 4.95 -7.46
C LYS A 96 -7.00 5.15 -5.95
N LYS A 97 -6.18 6.13 -5.61
CA LYS A 97 -5.96 6.54 -4.22
C LYS A 97 -6.73 7.83 -4.00
N ILE A 98 -7.74 7.77 -3.14
CA ILE A 98 -8.52 8.95 -2.78
C ILE A 98 -7.76 9.71 -1.69
N ALA A 99 -7.48 10.98 -1.94
CA ALA A 99 -6.80 11.88 -1.02
C ALA A 99 -7.77 12.95 -0.46
N PRO A 100 -7.44 13.60 0.68
CA PRO A 100 -8.22 14.73 1.17
C PRO A 100 -8.34 15.88 0.16
N GLY A 101 -7.35 15.99 -0.75
CA GLY A 101 -7.38 16.93 -1.86
C GLY A 101 -8.55 16.69 -2.81
N ASP A 102 -9.05 15.47 -2.97
CA ASP A 102 -10.11 15.15 -3.94
C ASP A 102 -11.48 15.71 -3.54
N PHE A 103 -11.54 16.41 -2.41
CA PHE A 103 -12.76 16.88 -1.79
C PHE A 103 -12.77 18.39 -1.61
N GLU A 104 -13.88 19.01 -1.99
CA GLU A 104 -14.22 20.39 -1.69
C GLU A 104 -14.99 20.44 -0.36
N SER A 105 -14.52 21.26 0.57
CA SER A 105 -15.17 21.43 1.87
C SER A 105 -16.32 22.44 1.77
N LEU A 106 -17.53 22.01 2.13
CA LEU A 106 -18.73 22.83 2.04
C LEU A 106 -19.06 23.50 3.37
N ALA A 107 -19.13 22.71 4.44
CA ALA A 107 -19.50 23.19 5.76
C ALA A 107 -18.82 22.39 6.87
N ILE A 108 -18.67 23.01 8.03
CA ILE A 108 -18.19 22.34 9.23
C ILE A 108 -19.43 21.86 10.00
N VAL A 109 -19.50 20.56 10.27
CA VAL A 109 -20.62 19.94 10.96
C VAL A 109 -20.38 19.93 12.47
N GLY A 110 -19.12 19.81 12.90
CA GLY A 110 -18.79 19.83 14.32
C GLY A 110 -17.29 19.88 14.61
N ARG A 111 -16.95 20.34 15.82
CA ARG A 111 -15.59 20.38 16.36
C ARG A 111 -15.58 19.73 17.74
N GLY A 112 -14.59 18.87 18.01
CA GLY A 112 -14.43 18.21 19.30
C GLY A 112 -12.96 17.92 19.60
N ALA A 113 -12.70 17.19 20.70
CA ALA A 113 -11.33 16.86 21.14
C ALA A 113 -10.55 16.00 20.12
N PHE A 114 -11.26 15.28 19.25
CA PHE A 114 -10.67 14.44 18.20
C PHE A 114 -10.52 15.14 16.84
N GLY A 115 -10.90 16.43 16.74
CA GLY A 115 -10.74 17.24 15.54
C GLY A 115 -12.04 17.81 14.98
N GLU A 116 -12.01 18.18 13.70
CA GLU A 116 -13.10 18.81 12.97
C GLU A 116 -13.75 17.82 11.98
N VAL A 117 -15.08 17.79 11.96
CA VAL A 117 -15.86 17.03 10.98
C VAL A 117 -16.41 18.00 9.94
N ARG A 118 -16.10 17.76 8.66
CA ARG A 118 -16.50 18.60 7.53
C ARG A 118 -17.43 17.84 6.61
N LEU A 119 -18.49 18.50 6.15
CA LEU A 119 -19.26 18.07 4.99
C LEU A 119 -18.44 18.39 3.74
N VAL A 120 -18.19 17.38 2.91
CA VAL A 120 -17.39 17.52 1.71
C VAL A 120 -18.10 16.98 0.48
N ARG A 121 -17.74 17.50 -0.69
CA ARG A 121 -18.15 17.00 -2.01
C ARG A 121 -16.93 16.60 -2.81
N ARG A 122 -16.97 15.48 -3.53
CA ARG A 122 -15.87 15.09 -4.42
C ARG A 122 -15.71 16.11 -5.54
N ARG A 123 -14.50 16.60 -5.77
CA ARG A 123 -14.19 17.48 -6.90
C ARG A 123 -14.29 16.69 -8.20
N PRO A 124 -14.73 17.31 -9.30
CA PRO A 124 -14.79 16.66 -10.61
C PRO A 124 -13.41 16.54 -11.31
N GLY A 125 -12.31 16.45 -10.56
CA GLY A 125 -10.94 16.44 -11.10
C GLY A 125 -10.27 15.08 -10.95
N ASP A 126 -9.65 14.62 -12.04
CA ASP A 126 -8.72 13.48 -12.21
C ASP A 126 -9.31 12.12 -12.69
N ASP A 127 -10.62 11.99 -12.86
CA ASP A 127 -11.22 10.81 -13.51
C ASP A 127 -11.35 10.95 -15.05
N ALA A 128 -11.08 12.14 -15.60
CA ALA A 128 -11.44 12.52 -16.98
C ALA A 128 -10.29 12.61 -17.99
N ASP A 129 -9.01 12.47 -17.58
CA ASP A 129 -7.88 12.70 -18.50
C ASP A 129 -6.73 11.71 -18.24
N ASP A 130 -6.77 10.56 -18.92
CA ASP A 130 -5.58 9.77 -19.28
C ASP A 130 -6.01 8.84 -20.42
N GLY A 131 -5.96 9.41 -21.64
CA GLY A 131 -6.23 8.76 -22.92
C GLY A 131 -5.01 8.04 -23.48
#